data_AF-A0A8S3V5N6-F1
#
_entry.id   AF-A0A8S3V5N6-F1
#
_cell.length_a   1.000
_cell.length_b   1.000
_cell.length_c   1.000
_cell.angle_alpha   90.00
_cell.angle_beta   90.00
_cell.angle_gamma   90.00
#
_symmetry.space_group_name_H-M   'P 1'
#
loop_
_entity.id
_entity.type
_entity.pdbx_description
1 polymer ?
#
loop_
_entity_poly.entity_id
_entity_poly.type
_entity_poly.pdbx_seq_one_letter_code
_entity_poly.pdbx_strand_id
1 'polypeptide(L)'
;MQKNTLDDKTIPDKQHWDMAVKFMEETLREKLQQTESKLKELTGPSTSEQWLSWQYKTEQHKQRDQAKSELDKILSREPSHKSVLAADELTTVKKNLHSQGVEVDQEFIKETWHHVYRQHFVKKSLSQAQECKKGFYYYKEGFSDSGVSNT
;
A
#
# COMPACT_ATOMS: atom_id res chain seq x y z
N MET A 1 -40.78 8.23 30.15
CA MET A 1 -39.70 9.20 29.86
C MET A 1 -38.40 8.41 29.76
N GLN A 2 -37.50 8.84 28.88
CA GLN A 2 -36.16 8.27 28.59
C GLN A 2 -36.09 7.10 27.60
N LYS A 3 -36.25 7.45 26.32
CA LYS A 3 -35.39 6.89 25.28
C LYS A 3 -33.99 7.45 25.54
N ASN A 4 -33.09 6.65 26.09
CA ASN A 4 -31.67 6.96 26.06
C ASN A 4 -31.20 6.72 24.63
N THR A 5 -31.24 7.81 23.86
CA THR A 5 -30.67 7.95 22.53
C THR A 5 -29.24 7.45 22.59
N LEU A 6 -28.97 6.38 21.84
CA LEU A 6 -27.62 6.05 21.40
C LEU A 6 -27.02 7.35 20.84
N ASP A 7 -26.03 7.91 21.53
CA ASP A 7 -25.17 8.95 20.96
C ASP A 7 -24.50 8.33 19.74
N ASP A 8 -25.20 8.47 18.62
CA ASP A 8 -24.72 8.25 17.28
C ASP A 8 -23.47 9.10 17.16
N LYS A 9 -22.30 8.46 17.07
CA LYS A 9 -21.02 9.13 16.88
C LYS A 9 -20.94 9.63 15.43
N THR A 10 -21.90 10.47 15.04
CA THR A 10 -21.84 11.26 13.84
C THR A 10 -20.71 12.25 14.03
N ILE A 11 -19.75 12.25 13.10
CA ILE A 11 -18.69 13.24 13.04
C ILE A 11 -19.38 14.61 13.02
N PRO A 12 -19.31 15.44 14.09
CA PRO A 12 -20.31 16.47 14.31
C PRO A 12 -20.18 17.68 13.38
N ASP A 13 -19.08 17.76 12.61
CA ASP A 13 -18.81 18.86 11.69
C ASP A 13 -17.91 18.37 10.55
N LYS A 14 -18.18 18.87 9.34
CA LYS A 14 -17.36 18.67 8.13
C LYS A 14 -15.88 18.95 8.43
N GLN A 15 -15.61 19.95 9.26
CA GLN A 15 -14.26 20.30 9.65
C GLN A 15 -13.52 19.13 10.32
N HIS A 16 -14.18 18.39 11.22
CA HIS A 16 -13.58 17.25 11.90
C HIS A 16 -13.35 16.07 10.93
N TRP A 17 -14.26 15.86 9.97
CA TRP A 17 -14.09 14.88 8.89
C TRP A 17 -12.85 15.21 8.06
N ASP A 18 -12.77 16.44 7.56
CA ASP A 18 -11.67 16.89 6.70
C ASP A 18 -10.33 16.84 7.44
N MET A 19 -10.30 17.19 8.73
CA MET A 19 -9.12 17.05 9.58
C MET A 19 -8.68 15.58 9.74
N ALA A 20 -9.63 14.66 9.99
CA ALA A 20 -9.33 13.25 10.14
C ALA A 20 -8.80 12.62 8.84
N VAL A 21 -9.42 12.95 7.69
CA VAL A 21 -8.95 12.50 6.36
C VAL A 21 -7.56 13.05 6.07
N LYS A 22 -7.31 14.34 6.33
CA LYS A 22 -6.00 14.95 6.13
C LYS A 22 -4.92 14.29 6.99
N PHE A 23 -5.19 14.08 8.28
CA PHE A 23 -4.26 13.40 9.19
C PHE A 23 -3.94 11.98 8.70
N MET A 24 -4.95 11.24 8.22
CA MET A 24 -4.77 9.91 7.67
C MET A 24 -3.90 9.93 6.40
N GLU A 25 -4.15 10.86 5.48
CA GLU A 25 -3.33 11.04 4.28
C GLU A 25 -1.87 11.36 4.63
N GLU A 26 -1.62 12.29 5.55
CA GLU A 26 -0.28 12.68 6.00
C GLU A 26 0.46 11.48 6.61
N THR A 27 -0.21 10.75 7.51
CA THR A 27 0.34 9.52 8.12
C THR A 27 0.69 8.47 7.08
N LEU A 28 -0.17 8.28 6.08
CA LEU A 28 0.06 7.31 5.00
C LEU A 28 1.20 7.74 4.07
N ARG A 29 1.35 9.05 3.80
CA ARG A 29 2.49 9.59 3.02
C ARG A 29 3.81 9.38 3.74
N GLU A 30 3.87 9.64 5.04
CA GLU A 30 5.08 9.36 5.84
C GLU A 30 5.42 7.87 5.83
N LYS A 31 4.43 6.99 6.05
CA LYS A 31 4.64 5.54 5.98
C LYS A 31 5.07 5.07 4.59
N LEU A 32 4.57 5.71 3.53
CA LEU A 32 4.95 5.41 2.17
C LEU A 32 6.42 5.76 1.95
N GLN A 33 6.82 6.98 2.33
CA GLN A 33 8.20 7.44 2.22
C GLN A 33 9.18 6.52 2.97
N GLN A 34 8.83 6.10 4.20
CA GLN A 34 9.64 5.16 4.98
C GLN A 34 9.78 3.81 4.27
N THR A 35 8.67 3.30 3.72
CA THR A 35 8.66 2.01 3.01
C THR A 35 9.46 2.08 1.71
N GLU A 36 9.33 3.16 0.95
CA GLU A 36 10.08 3.40 -0.28
C GLU A 36 11.57 3.58 -0.02
N SER A 37 11.93 4.27 1.06
CA SER A 37 13.32 4.40 1.51
C SER A 37 13.91 3.04 1.86
N LYS A 38 13.17 2.20 2.59
CA LYS A 38 13.66 0.87 2.95
C LYS A 38 13.79 -0.05 1.74
N LEU A 39 12.83 -0.01 0.82
CA LEU A 39 12.94 -0.76 -0.45
C LEU A 39 14.15 -0.30 -1.25
N LYS A 40 14.39 1.00 -1.34
CA LYS A 40 15.54 1.57 -2.04
C LYS A 40 16.87 1.15 -1.41
N GLU A 41 16.96 1.12 -0.09
CA GLU A 41 18.13 0.59 0.63
C GLU A 41 18.41 -0.87 0.23
N LEU A 42 17.37 -1.70 0.09
CA LEU A 42 17.49 -3.11 -0.29
C LEU A 42 17.79 -3.32 -1.78
N THR A 43 17.21 -2.53 -2.68
CA THR A 43 17.36 -2.69 -4.14
C THR A 43 18.50 -1.86 -4.72
N GLY A 44 19.11 -1.02 -3.91
CA GLY A 44 20.16 -0.09 -4.32
C GLY A 44 19.66 1.09 -5.17
N PRO A 45 20.59 1.87 -5.73
CA PRO A 45 20.29 3.08 -6.48
C PRO A 45 19.52 2.80 -7.77
N SER A 46 18.60 3.70 -8.11
CA SER A 46 17.91 3.69 -9.40
C SER A 46 18.86 3.96 -10.57
N THR A 47 18.47 3.60 -11.79
CA THR A 47 19.31 3.78 -12.99
C THR A 47 19.71 5.24 -13.21
N SER A 48 18.82 6.19 -12.91
CA SER A 48 19.12 7.62 -12.99
C SER A 48 20.15 8.05 -11.95
N GLU A 49 20.08 7.53 -10.72
CA GLU A 49 21.06 7.83 -9.66
C GLU A 49 22.43 7.22 -9.94
N GLN A 50 22.48 6.04 -10.54
CA GLN A 50 23.73 5.43 -10.99
C GLN A 50 24.42 6.32 -12.03
N TRP A 51 23.66 6.92 -12.95
CA TRP A 51 24.20 7.80 -13.98
C TRP A 51 24.55 9.20 -13.45
N LEU A 52 23.67 9.82 -12.66
CA LEU A 52 23.86 11.20 -12.16
C LEU A 52 24.89 11.29 -11.04
N SER A 53 25.01 10.26 -10.21
CA SER A 53 25.82 10.28 -8.99
C SER A 53 26.87 9.17 -8.95
N TRP A 54 27.12 8.47 -10.07
CA TRP A 54 28.11 7.40 -10.20
C TRP A 54 28.00 6.33 -9.10
N GLN A 55 26.78 6.02 -8.68
CA GLN A 55 26.50 4.98 -7.70
C GLN A 55 26.39 3.61 -8.39
N TYR A 56 26.64 2.53 -7.64
CA TYR A 56 26.60 1.16 -8.17
C TYR A 56 25.73 0.25 -7.30
N LYS A 57 25.06 -0.72 -7.93
CA LYS A 57 24.34 -1.79 -7.22
C LYS A 57 25.31 -2.89 -6.82
N THR A 58 25.23 -3.34 -5.57
CA THR A 58 25.87 -4.59 -5.13
C THR A 58 25.16 -5.79 -5.75
N GLU A 59 25.76 -6.98 -5.67
CA GLU A 59 25.09 -8.18 -6.18
C GLU A 59 23.77 -8.46 -5.45
N GLN A 60 23.75 -8.28 -4.13
CA GLN A 60 22.54 -8.42 -3.33
C GLN A 60 21.46 -7.39 -3.74
N HIS A 61 21.84 -6.15 -4.07
CA HIS A 61 20.90 -5.16 -4.60
C HIS A 61 20.26 -5.63 -5.91
N LYS A 62 21.04 -6.21 -6.83
CA LYS A 62 20.51 -6.77 -8.09
C LYS A 62 19.56 -7.93 -7.82
N GLN A 63 19.92 -8.84 -6.92
CA GLN A 63 19.06 -9.97 -6.54
C GLN A 63 17.74 -9.49 -5.92
N ARG A 64 17.77 -8.50 -5.02
CA ARG A 64 16.56 -7.88 -4.43
C ARG A 64 15.72 -7.18 -5.49
N ASP A 65 16.33 -6.48 -6.43
CA ASP A 65 15.64 -5.78 -7.52
C ASP A 65 14.92 -6.76 -8.46
N GLN A 66 15.55 -7.88 -8.80
CA GLN A 66 14.94 -8.95 -9.60
C GLN A 66 13.82 -9.66 -8.83
N ALA A 67 14.04 -10.00 -7.56
CA ALA A 67 13.01 -10.57 -6.70
C ALA A 67 11.80 -9.63 -6.57
N LYS A 68 12.05 -8.33 -6.34
CA LYS A 68 11.01 -7.30 -6.32
C LYS A 68 10.23 -7.27 -7.64
N SER A 69 10.91 -7.31 -8.79
CA SER A 69 10.25 -7.33 -10.10
C SER A 69 9.32 -8.54 -10.28
N GLU A 70 9.73 -9.74 -9.87
CA GLU A 70 8.85 -10.92 -9.90
C GLU A 70 7.65 -10.78 -8.95
N LEU A 71 7.86 -10.23 -7.75
CA LEU A 71 6.82 -10.03 -6.75
C LEU A 71 5.83 -8.93 -7.13
N ASP A 72 6.28 -7.85 -7.77
CA ASP A 72 5.43 -6.79 -8.31
C ASP A 72 4.46 -7.34 -9.38
N LYS A 73 4.85 -8.39 -10.12
CA LYS A 73 3.96 -9.06 -11.09
C LYS A 73 2.79 -9.77 -10.41
N ILE A 74 2.98 -10.32 -9.21
CA ILE A 74 1.90 -10.94 -8.43
C ILE A 74 0.85 -9.88 -8.10
N LEU A 75 1.28 -8.75 -7.54
CA LEU A 75 0.39 -7.65 -7.17
C LEU A 75 -0.28 -6.97 -8.37
N SER A 76 0.41 -6.93 -9.51
CA SER A 76 -0.16 -6.42 -10.76
C SER A 76 -1.28 -7.32 -11.29
N ARG A 77 -1.19 -8.64 -11.07
CA ARG A 77 -2.22 -9.62 -11.46
C ARG A 77 -3.35 -9.68 -10.44
N GLU A 78 -3.03 -9.57 -9.15
CA GLU A 78 -4.00 -9.60 -8.05
C GLU A 78 -3.82 -8.39 -7.10
N PRO A 79 -4.44 -7.23 -7.39
CA PRO A 79 -4.37 -6.05 -6.52
C PRO A 79 -5.05 -6.21 -5.14
N SER A 80 -5.81 -7.29 -4.94
CA SER A 80 -6.44 -7.67 -3.68
C SER A 80 -5.68 -8.75 -2.92
N HIS A 81 -4.47 -9.09 -3.36
CA HIS A 81 -3.66 -10.16 -2.77
C HIS A 81 -3.44 -9.94 -1.27
N LYS A 82 -3.29 -11.05 -0.52
CA LYS A 82 -3.03 -11.02 0.93
C LYS A 82 -1.57 -10.73 1.25
N SER A 83 -1.24 -10.49 2.51
CA SER A 83 0.14 -10.21 2.93
C SER A 83 1.07 -11.43 2.91
N VAL A 84 0.53 -12.64 2.74
CA VAL A 84 1.29 -13.90 2.79
C VAL A 84 1.25 -14.54 1.41
N LEU A 85 2.43 -14.87 0.86
CA LEU A 85 2.55 -15.65 -0.36
C LEU A 85 2.05 -17.08 -0.14
N ALA A 86 1.30 -17.60 -1.09
CA ALA A 86 0.99 -19.01 -1.15
C ALA A 86 2.26 -19.83 -1.49
N ALA A 87 2.25 -21.12 -1.15
CA ALA A 87 3.43 -21.98 -1.29
C ALA A 87 3.82 -22.20 -2.77
N ASP A 88 2.83 -22.26 -3.66
CA ASP A 88 3.00 -22.38 -5.10
C ASP A 88 3.51 -21.07 -5.72
N GLU A 89 3.05 -19.91 -5.26
CA GLU A 89 3.60 -18.60 -5.66
C GLU A 89 5.07 -18.48 -5.28
N LEU A 90 5.41 -18.81 -4.03
CA LEU A 90 6.79 -18.80 -3.55
C LEU A 90 7.69 -19.73 -4.37
N THR A 91 7.18 -20.92 -4.71
CA THR A 91 7.88 -21.89 -5.56
C THR A 91 8.06 -21.34 -6.98
N THR A 92 7.04 -20.68 -7.52
CA THR A 92 7.06 -20.08 -8.86
C THR A 92 8.06 -18.93 -8.95
N VAL A 93 8.02 -18.00 -7.98
CA VAL A 93 8.99 -16.89 -7.90
C VAL A 93 10.42 -17.44 -7.80
N LYS A 94 10.66 -18.44 -6.95
CA LYS A 94 11.98 -19.07 -6.83
C LYS A 94 12.45 -19.68 -8.16
N LYS A 95 11.58 -20.40 -8.87
CA LYS A 95 11.90 -20.96 -10.20
C LYS A 95 12.20 -19.88 -11.24
N ASN A 96 11.41 -18.81 -11.26
CA ASN A 96 11.63 -17.69 -12.19
C ASN A 96 12.97 -17.02 -11.93
N LEU A 97 13.30 -16.74 -10.67
CA LEU A 97 14.60 -16.15 -10.30
C LEU A 97 15.76 -17.07 -10.69
N HIS A 98 15.64 -18.36 -10.41
CA HIS A 98 16.66 -19.33 -10.82
C HIS A 98 16.86 -19.36 -12.34
N SER A 99 15.77 -19.30 -13.12
CA SER A 99 15.86 -19.24 -14.59
C SER A 99 16.51 -17.95 -15.12
N GLN A 100 16.53 -16.89 -14.32
CA GLN A 100 17.21 -15.62 -14.60
C GLN A 100 18.66 -15.60 -14.09
N GLY A 101 19.16 -16.73 -13.56
CA GLY A 101 20.50 -16.84 -12.98
C GLY A 101 20.61 -16.27 -11.56
N VAL A 102 19.49 -16.01 -10.89
CA VAL A 102 19.47 -15.54 -9.50
C VAL A 102 19.22 -16.71 -8.55
N GLU A 103 20.26 -17.05 -7.79
CA GLU A 103 20.21 -18.07 -6.75
C GLU A 103 19.93 -17.42 -5.39
N VAL A 104 18.70 -17.59 -4.90
CA VAL A 104 18.25 -17.12 -3.59
C VAL A 104 17.41 -18.19 -2.89
N ASP A 105 17.40 -18.15 -1.57
CA ASP A 105 16.54 -19.01 -0.75
C ASP A 105 15.10 -18.45 -0.63
N GLN A 106 14.24 -19.22 0.04
CA GLN A 106 12.85 -18.82 0.25
C GLN A 106 12.70 -17.69 1.27
N GLU A 107 13.63 -17.57 2.22
CA GLU A 107 13.58 -16.54 3.27
C GLU A 107 13.86 -15.16 2.67
N PHE A 108 14.85 -15.07 1.78
CA PHE A 108 15.15 -13.90 0.98
C PHE A 108 13.93 -13.42 0.19
N ILE A 109 13.21 -14.34 -0.46
CA ILE A 109 11.99 -14.01 -1.21
C ILE A 109 10.90 -13.50 -0.27
N LYS A 110 10.65 -14.16 0.86
CA LYS A 110 9.64 -13.75 1.86
C LYS A 110 9.95 -12.39 2.47
N GLU A 111 11.21 -12.12 2.79
CA GLU A 111 11.64 -10.83 3.32
C GLU A 111 11.46 -9.72 2.26
N THR A 112 11.83 -9.99 1.01
CA THR A 112 11.59 -9.04 -0.09
C THR A 112 10.09 -8.77 -0.25
N TRP A 113 9.27 -9.83 -0.20
CA TRP A 113 7.82 -9.75 -0.28
C TRP A 113 7.21 -8.90 0.82
N HIS A 114 7.68 -9.01 2.07
CA HIS A 114 7.20 -8.18 3.17
C HIS A 114 7.29 -6.69 2.81
N HIS A 115 8.42 -6.25 2.27
CA HIS A 115 8.63 -4.85 1.90
C HIS A 115 7.83 -4.43 0.66
N VAL A 116 7.75 -5.29 -0.35
CA VAL A 116 6.97 -5.06 -1.58
C VAL A 116 5.47 -4.94 -1.27
N TYR A 117 4.93 -5.91 -0.53
CA TYR A 117 3.53 -5.90 -0.11
C TYR A 117 3.22 -4.68 0.76
N ARG A 118 4.11 -4.30 1.69
CA ARG A 118 3.91 -3.12 2.52
C ARG A 118 3.81 -1.85 1.66
N GLN A 119 4.64 -1.70 0.63
CA GLN A 119 4.56 -0.55 -0.28
C GLN A 119 3.21 -0.52 -0.99
N HIS A 120 2.78 -1.66 -1.53
CA HIS A 120 1.49 -1.80 -2.19
C HIS A 120 0.32 -1.49 -1.26
N PHE A 121 0.32 -2.05 -0.05
CA PHE A 121 -0.71 -1.82 0.95
C PHE A 121 -0.83 -0.33 1.33
N VAL A 122 0.30 0.36 1.54
CA VAL A 122 0.30 1.78 1.90
C VAL A 122 -0.16 2.63 0.71
N LYS A 123 0.29 2.33 -0.52
CA LYS A 123 -0.19 3.02 -1.74
C LYS A 123 -1.69 2.88 -1.92
N LYS A 124 -2.21 1.66 -1.75
CA LYS A 124 -3.64 1.37 -1.83
C LYS A 124 -4.43 2.12 -0.76
N SER A 125 -3.97 2.06 0.49
CA SER A 125 -4.58 2.79 1.61
C SER A 125 -4.59 4.31 1.38
N LEU A 126 -3.51 4.86 0.80
CA LEU A 126 -3.43 6.29 0.48
C LEU A 126 -4.42 6.69 -0.61
N SER A 127 -4.56 5.88 -1.66
CA SER A 127 -5.58 6.09 -2.70
C SER A 127 -6.99 6.08 -2.10
N GLN A 128 -7.28 5.13 -1.21
CA GLN A 128 -8.57 5.04 -0.53
C GLN A 128 -8.82 6.25 0.38
N ALA A 129 -7.81 6.72 1.13
CA ALA A 129 -7.93 7.92 1.96
C ALA A 129 -8.25 9.17 1.11
N GLN A 130 -7.63 9.31 -0.06
CA GLN A 130 -7.90 10.41 -1.00
C GLN A 130 -9.31 10.32 -1.61
N GLU A 131 -9.85 9.12 -1.78
CA GLU A 131 -11.25 8.90 -2.17
C GLU A 131 -12.23 9.27 -1.04
N CYS A 132 -11.90 8.98 0.22
CA CYS A 132 -12.71 9.37 1.39
C CYS A 132 -12.93 10.88 1.49
N LYS A 133 -12.00 11.70 0.99
CA LYS A 133 -12.18 13.16 0.88
C LYS A 133 -13.41 13.54 0.04
N LYS A 134 -13.75 12.75 -0.97
CA LYS A 134 -14.96 12.94 -1.81
C LYS A 134 -16.22 12.41 -1.12
N GLY A 135 -16.07 11.50 -0.14
CA GLY A 135 -17.15 10.82 0.57
C GLY A 135 -18.09 11.73 1.37
N PHE A 136 -17.61 12.89 1.85
CA PHE A 136 -18.48 13.85 2.56
C PHE A 136 -19.65 14.34 1.69
N TYR A 137 -19.45 14.50 0.37
CA TYR A 137 -20.50 14.91 -0.54
C TYR A 137 -21.61 13.86 -0.64
N TYR A 138 -21.24 12.58 -0.78
CA TYR A 138 -22.17 11.45 -0.78
C TYR A 138 -22.87 11.24 0.58
N TYR A 139 -22.15 11.47 1.69
CA TYR A 139 -22.74 11.43 3.03
C TYR A 139 -23.85 12.47 3.20
N LYS A 140 -23.67 13.69 2.64
CA LYS A 140 -24.72 14.73 2.65
C LYS A 140 -25.88 14.42 1.71
N GLU A 141 -25.64 13.93 0.49
CA GLU A 141 -26.72 13.62 -0.45
C GLU A 141 -27.57 12.43 0.00
N GLY A 142 -26.97 11.35 0.53
CA GLY A 142 -27.71 10.21 1.06
C GLY A 142 -28.55 10.54 2.30
N PHE A 143 -28.09 11.49 3.13
CA PHE A 143 -28.88 12.00 4.26
C PHE A 143 -30.03 12.92 3.81
N SER A 144 -29.87 13.60 2.67
CA SER A 144 -30.91 14.47 2.10
C SER A 144 -32.08 13.66 1.51
N ASP A 145 -31.80 12.50 0.92
CA ASP A 145 -32.83 11.60 0.34
C ASP A 145 -33.56 10.76 1.42
N SER A 146 -32.92 10.56 2.58
CA SER A 146 -33.53 9.91 3.74
C SER A 146 -34.51 10.80 4.53
N GLY A 147 -34.60 12.09 4.18
CA GLY A 147 -35.36 13.12 4.90
C GLY A 147 -36.75 13.43 4.35
N VAL A 148 -37.18 12.80 3.25
CA VAL A 148 -38.53 13.03 2.68
C VAL A 148 -39.21 11.72 2.34
N SER A 149 -39.71 11.04 3.38
CA SER A 149 -40.91 10.20 3.31
C SER A 149 -41.37 9.86 4.72
N ASN A 150 -42.25 10.69 5.26
CA ASN A 150 -43.46 10.23 5.95
C ASN A 150 -44.38 11.43 6.19
N THR A 151 -45.47 11.44 5.41
CA THR A 151 -46.84 11.95 5.67
C THR A 151 -47.02 13.22 6.51
#